data_AF-A0AAV2DDY9-F1
#
_entry.id   AF-A0AAV2DDY9-F1
#
_cell.length_a   1.000
_cell.length_b   1.000
_cell.length_c   1.000
_cell.angle_alpha   90.00
_cell.angle_beta   90.00
_cell.angle_gamma   90.00
#
_symmetry.space_group_name_H-M   'P 1'
#
loop_
_entity.id
_entity.type
_entity.pdbx_description
1 polymer ?
#
loop_
_entity_poly.entity_id
_entity_poly.type
_entity_poly.pdbx_seq_one_letter_code
_entity_poly.pdbx_strand_id
1 'polypeptide(L)'
;MKETQAEKSHGREETKTTSVDYRSSAGQGQELRKVEVIHHNNPPPQPKSNTSGGVLASAAASVASTLQSAKEAIAGTTTTSSSSEQST
;
A
#
# COMPACT_ATOMS: atom_id res chain seq x y z
N MET A 1 -23.19 30.44 -7.49
CA MET A 1 -23.13 29.49 -6.37
C MET A 1 -21.69 28.99 -6.34
N LYS A 2 -20.96 29.14 -5.24
CA LYS A 2 -19.55 28.72 -5.15
C LYS A 2 -19.54 27.36 -4.47
N GLU A 3 -19.14 26.33 -5.19
CA GLU A 3 -18.97 24.98 -4.66
C GLU A 3 -17.67 24.93 -3.85
N THR A 4 -17.78 24.70 -2.54
CA THR A 4 -16.62 24.46 -1.68
C THR A 4 -16.36 22.95 -1.69
N GLN A 5 -15.36 22.55 -2.47
CA GLN A 5 -14.84 21.19 -2.45
C GLN A 5 -14.01 21.01 -1.18
N ALA A 6 -14.53 20.24 -0.22
CA ALA A 6 -13.80 19.89 0.99
C ALA A 6 -12.74 18.84 0.67
N GLU A 7 -11.50 19.30 0.56
CA GLU A 7 -10.29 18.48 0.49
C GLU A 7 -10.20 17.58 1.73
N LYS A 8 -10.34 16.26 1.55
CA LYS A 8 -10.10 15.28 2.61
C LYS A 8 -8.61 15.09 2.81
N SER A 9 -8.07 15.81 3.77
CA SER A 9 -6.73 15.61 4.33
C SER A 9 -6.65 14.21 4.99
N HIS A 10 -5.82 13.34 4.42
CA HIS A 10 -5.51 12.01 4.95
C HIS A 10 -4.53 12.11 6.13
N GLY A 11 -5.01 12.63 7.26
CA GLY A 11 -4.19 12.80 8.46
C GLY A 11 -5.02 12.64 9.72
N ARG A 12 -4.93 11.46 10.33
CA ARG A 12 -5.48 11.09 11.64
C ARG A 12 -7.00 11.31 11.77
N GLU A 13 -7.77 10.30 11.40
CA GLU A 13 -9.20 10.29 11.66
C GLU A 13 -9.46 10.18 13.17
N GLU A 14 -9.92 11.28 13.77
CA GLU A 14 -10.36 11.30 15.17
C GLU A 14 -11.82 10.84 15.23
N THR A 15 -12.09 9.75 15.94
CA THR A 15 -13.47 9.28 16.14
C THR A 15 -13.99 9.76 17.48
N LYS A 16 -14.93 10.71 17.44
CA LYS A 16 -15.63 11.22 18.61
C LYS A 16 -16.82 10.31 18.94
N THR A 17 -16.90 9.80 20.17
CA THR A 17 -18.01 8.96 20.63
C THR A 17 -18.59 9.50 21.93
N THR A 18 -19.91 9.73 21.97
CA THR A 18 -20.62 10.05 23.21
C THR A 18 -20.80 8.78 24.03
N SER A 19 -20.35 8.80 25.27
CA SER A 19 -20.47 7.68 26.22
C SER A 19 -21.01 8.17 27.56
N VAL A 20 -21.37 7.24 28.43
CA VAL A 20 -21.80 7.51 29.80
C VAL A 20 -20.80 6.85 30.75
N ASP A 21 -20.20 7.65 31.63
CA ASP A 21 -19.30 7.21 32.68
C ASP A 21 -20.11 6.89 33.95
N TYR A 22 -19.91 5.68 34.48
CA TYR A 22 -20.58 5.19 35.67
C TYR A 22 -19.59 5.21 36.84
N ARG A 23 -19.77 6.14 37.77
CA ARG A 23 -18.90 6.25 38.95
C ARG A 23 -19.65 5.81 40.20
N SER A 24 -19.02 4.99 41.01
CA SER A 24 -19.50 4.62 42.34
C SER A 24 -18.51 5.15 43.37
N SER A 25 -19.01 5.81 44.41
CA SER A 25 -18.19 6.30 45.53
C SER A 25 -18.65 5.63 46.82
N ALA A 26 -17.75 5.34 47.75
CA ALA A 26 -18.14 4.72 49.02
C ALA A 26 -19.06 5.67 49.80
N GLY A 27 -20.31 5.24 50.04
CA GLY A 27 -21.31 6.05 50.75
C GLY A 27 -22.09 7.07 49.90
N GLN A 28 -21.77 7.22 48.61
CA GLN A 28 -22.61 7.96 47.66
C GLN A 28 -23.03 7.02 46.52
N GLY A 29 -24.32 7.00 46.19
CA GLY A 29 -24.87 6.10 45.17
C GLY A 29 -24.21 6.23 43.79
N GLN A 30 -24.70 5.45 42.82
CA GLN A 30 -24.17 5.50 41.46
C GLN A 30 -24.40 6.87 40.81
N GLU A 31 -23.34 7.45 40.28
CA GLU A 31 -23.35 8.69 39.51
C GLU A 31 -23.14 8.39 38.02
N LEU A 32 -24.01 8.96 37.18
CA LEU A 32 -23.97 8.86 35.72
C LEU A 32 -23.53 10.20 35.13
N ARG A 33 -22.42 10.24 34.38
CA ARG A 33 -21.96 11.45 33.68
C ARG A 33 -21.88 11.21 32.18
N LYS A 34 -22.39 12.16 31.39
CA LYS A 34 -22.16 12.17 29.93
C LYS A 34 -20.71 12.57 29.69
N VAL A 35 -19.97 11.72 28.97
CA VAL A 35 -18.58 11.96 28.63
C VAL A 35 -18.36 11.80 27.14
N GLU A 36 -17.35 12.46 26.64
CA GLU A 36 -16.95 12.39 25.24
C GLU A 36 -15.59 11.72 25.14
N VAL A 37 -15.53 10.64 24.37
CA VAL A 37 -14.30 9.88 24.13
C VAL A 37 -13.80 10.22 22.74
N ILE A 38 -12.55 10.68 22.68
CA ILE A 38 -11.85 10.96 21.43
C ILE A 38 -10.88 9.81 21.18
N HIS A 39 -11.18 8.97 20.19
CA HIS A 39 -10.25 7.93 19.73
C HIS A 39 -9.33 8.51 18.67
N HIS A 40 -8.03 8.42 18.93
CA HIS A 40 -7.01 8.73 17.95
C HIS A 40 -6.68 7.47 17.16
N ASN A 41 -7.10 7.39 15.89
CA ASN A 41 -6.72 6.27 15.05
C ASN A 41 -5.24 6.38 14.73
N ASN A 42 -4.42 5.44 15.22
CA ASN A 42 -3.06 5.30 14.72
C ASN A 42 -3.14 4.92 13.24
N PRO A 43 -2.31 5.52 12.37
CA PRO A 43 -2.22 5.05 11.00
C PRO A 43 -1.89 3.55 11.03
N PRO A 44 -2.49 2.73 10.15
CA PRO A 44 -2.14 1.33 10.05
C PRO A 44 -0.62 1.24 9.88
N PRO A 45 0.05 0.25 10.51
CA PRO A 45 1.46 0.04 10.29
C PRO A 45 1.68 -0.01 8.77
N GLN A 46 2.52 0.91 8.28
CA GLN A 46 2.95 0.92 6.89
C GLN A 46 3.30 -0.53 6.53
N PRO A 47 2.76 -1.11 5.44
CA PRO A 47 3.13 -2.45 5.06
C PRO A 47 4.62 -2.44 4.79
N LYS A 48 5.41 -2.88 5.78
CA LYS A 48 6.83 -3.14 5.58
C LYS A 48 6.86 -4.28 4.58
N SER A 49 7.14 -3.93 3.32
CA SER A 49 7.23 -4.84 2.18
C SER A 49 8.49 -5.71 2.28
N ASN A 50 8.73 -6.30 3.45
CA ASN A 50 9.75 -7.30 3.75
C ASN A 50 9.09 -8.67 3.92
N THR A 51 7.97 -8.92 3.23
CA THR A 51 7.36 -10.25 3.20
C THR A 51 8.15 -11.13 2.24
N SER A 52 8.26 -12.42 2.55
CA SER A 52 8.96 -13.42 1.73
C SER A 52 8.45 -13.51 0.28
N GLY A 53 7.31 -12.88 -0.05
CA GLY A 53 6.81 -12.77 -1.42
C GLY A 53 7.62 -11.82 -2.32
N GLY A 54 8.29 -10.81 -1.75
CA GLY A 54 9.10 -9.85 -2.53
C GLY A 54 10.34 -10.49 -3.17
N VAL A 55 10.99 -11.40 -2.45
CA VAL A 55 12.15 -12.15 -2.96
C VAL A 55 11.75 -13.14 -4.06
N LEU A 56 10.58 -13.77 -3.94
CA LEU A 56 10.05 -14.69 -4.97
C LEU A 56 9.69 -13.94 -6.26
N ALA A 57 9.08 -12.75 -6.15
CA ALA A 57 8.76 -11.93 -7.31
C ALA A 57 10.03 -11.50 -8.08
N SER A 58 11.09 -11.11 -7.36
CA SER A 58 12.39 -10.77 -7.96
C SER A 58 13.07 -11.97 -8.64
N ALA A 59 13.01 -13.15 -8.02
CA ALA A 59 13.54 -14.38 -8.61
C ALA A 59 12.79 -14.76 -9.91
N ALA A 60 11.45 -14.70 -9.90
CA ALA A 60 10.63 -14.97 -11.08
C ALA A 60 10.94 -14.00 -12.23
N ALA A 61 11.12 -12.71 -11.92
CA ALA A 61 11.48 -11.69 -12.92
C ALA A 61 12.86 -11.96 -13.56
N SER A 62 13.87 -12.37 -12.79
CA SER A 62 15.20 -12.72 -13.34
C SER A 62 15.16 -13.92 -14.28
N VAL A 63 14.40 -14.96 -13.93
CA VAL A 63 14.25 -16.15 -14.78
C VAL A 63 13.52 -15.80 -16.08
N ALA A 64 12.43 -15.03 -15.99
CA ALA A 64 11.70 -14.57 -17.16
C ALA A 64 12.59 -13.72 -18.09
N SER A 65 13.39 -12.81 -17.53
CA SER A 65 14.34 -12.01 -18.31
C SER A 65 15.40 -12.88 -18.99
N THR A 66 15.97 -13.86 -18.28
CA THR A 66 16.98 -14.77 -18.84
C THR A 66 16.39 -15.59 -20.00
N LEU A 67 15.17 -16.11 -19.84
CA LEU A 67 14.49 -16.87 -20.89
C LEU A 67 14.17 -16.01 -22.12
N GLN A 68 13.71 -14.78 -21.89
CA GLN A 68 13.43 -13.83 -22.97
C GLN A 68 14.71 -13.45 -23.72
N SER A 69 15.79 -13.12 -23.02
CA SER A 69 17.08 -12.80 -23.65
C SER A 69 17.65 -14.01 -24.41
N ALA A 70 17.53 -15.23 -23.87
CA ALA A 70 17.94 -16.44 -24.58
C ALA A 70 17.13 -16.65 -25.86
N LYS A 71 15.80 -16.47 -25.79
CA LYS A 71 14.92 -16.54 -26.97
C LYS A 71 15.33 -15.52 -28.03
N GLU A 72 15.59 -14.28 -27.64
CA GLU A 72 16.01 -13.21 -28.55
C GLU A 72 17.38 -13.49 -29.18
N ALA A 73 18.34 -13.99 -28.40
CA ALA A 73 19.65 -14.38 -28.90
C ALA A 73 19.55 -15.50 -29.95
N ILE A 74 18.73 -16.53 -29.69
CA ILE A 74 18.55 -17.65 -30.61
C ILE A 74 17.78 -17.20 -31.86
N ALA A 75 16.68 -16.46 -31.70
CA ALA A 75 15.88 -15.96 -32.82
C ALA A 75 16.65 -14.98 -33.72
N GLY A 76 17.54 -14.17 -33.14
CA GLY A 76 18.47 -13.31 -33.88
C GLY A 76 19.50 -14.09 -34.69
N THR A 77 19.94 -15.26 -34.21
CA THR A 77 20.93 -16.10 -34.92
C THR A 77 20.34 -16.95 -36.05
N THR A 78 19.01 -17.14 -36.09
CA THR A 78 18.34 -17.92 -37.15
C THR A 78 17.97 -17.11 -38.40
N THR A 79 18.22 -15.80 -38.41
CA THR A 79 18.05 -14.98 -39.62
C THR A 79 19.42 -14.70 -40.21
N THR A 80 19.82 -15.60 -41.10
CA THR A 80 20.78 -15.45 -42.20
C THR A 80 21.44 -14.07 -42.33
N SER A 81 22.77 -14.09 -42.21
CA SER A 81 23.67 -13.31 -43.04
C SER A 81 23.14 -13.18 -44.48
N SER A 82 22.62 -12.01 -44.82
CA SER A 82 22.30 -11.58 -46.19
C SER A 82 22.37 -10.05 -46.24
N SER A 83 23.51 -9.48 -45.83
CA SER A 83 23.86 -8.12 -46.26
C SER A 83 24.57 -8.24 -47.60
N SER A 84 23.79 -8.31 -48.67
CA SER A 84 24.24 -8.13 -50.03
C SER A 84 24.88 -6.75 -50.18
N GLU A 85 26.11 -6.75 -50.69
CA GLU A 85 26.73 -5.79 -51.61
C GLU A 85 26.47 -4.29 -51.38
N GLN A 86 27.54 -3.56 -51.04
CA GLN A 86 27.79 -2.29 -51.70
C GLN A 86 29.14 -2.38 -52.42
N SER A 87 29.00 -2.60 -53.72
CA SER A 87 30.04 -2.59 -54.74
C SER A 87 30.60 -1.18 -54.95
N THR A 88 31.92 -1.11 -55.17
CA THR A 88 32.71 -0.05 -55.86
C THR A 88 32.51 1.41 -55.50
#